data_AF-A0A2X1KAR3-F1
#
_entry.id   AF-A0A2X1KAR3-F1
#
_cell.length_a   1.000
_cell.length_b   1.000
_cell.length_c   1.000
_cell.angle_alpha   90.00
_cell.angle_beta   90.00
_cell.angle_gamma   90.00
#
_symmetry.space_group_name_H-M   'P 1'
#
loop_
_entity.id
_entity.type
_entity.pdbx_description
1 polymer ?
#
loop_
_entity_poly.entity_id
_entity_poly.type
_entity_poly.pdbx_seq_one_letter_code
_entity_poly.pdbx_strand_id
1 'polypeptide(L)'
;MFDATGTIRAVAGQANLLDKDNQIINGGKALTSDSVSSIFSGLVGAAPAAVYIESAAGTAAGGKTGLTATVVGALFLLILFLSPLSFLIPGYATAPALMYVGLLMLSNVSKLDFNDFIDAMAGLVCAVFIVLTCNIVTGIMLGFVTLVVGRVFAREWQKLNIGTVIITAALVAFYAGGWAI
;
A
#
# COMPACT_ATOMS: atom_id res chain seq x y z
N MET A 1 6.45 -1.02 5.14
CA MET A 1 7.16 -0.13 4.20
C MET A 1 6.62 -0.24 2.78
N PHE A 2 6.73 -1.38 2.07
CA PHE A 2 6.26 -1.50 0.69
C PHE A 2 4.76 -1.18 0.52
N ASP A 3 3.93 -1.72 1.42
CA ASP A 3 2.49 -1.44 1.45
C ASP A 3 2.21 0.05 1.70
N ALA A 4 2.76 0.62 2.79
CA ALA A 4 2.63 2.05 3.11
C ALA A 4 3.08 2.98 1.96
N THR A 5 4.22 2.71 1.31
CA THR A 5 4.66 3.49 0.15
C THR A 5 3.67 3.37 -1.01
N GLY A 6 3.13 2.18 -1.25
CA GLY A 6 2.13 1.93 -2.29
C GLY A 6 0.82 2.67 -2.04
N THR A 7 0.28 2.60 -0.82
CA THR A 7 -0.97 3.27 -0.44
C THR A 7 -0.81 4.79 -0.43
N ILE A 8 0.30 5.32 0.11
CA ILE A 8 0.62 6.76 0.06
C ILE A 8 0.68 7.24 -1.40
N ARG A 9 1.35 6.49 -2.29
CA ARG A 9 1.43 6.86 -3.72
C ARG A 9 0.05 6.82 -4.38
N ALA A 10 -0.77 5.82 -4.08
CA ALA A 10 -2.11 5.70 -4.62
C ALA A 10 -3.02 6.87 -4.20
N VAL A 11 -2.97 7.27 -2.93
CA VAL A 11 -3.74 8.41 -2.39
C VAL A 11 -3.18 9.74 -2.92
N ALA A 12 -1.86 9.93 -2.95
CA ALA A 12 -1.23 11.13 -3.49
C ALA A 12 -1.56 11.35 -4.98
N GLY A 13 -1.65 10.27 -5.76
CA GLY A 13 -2.10 10.32 -7.15
C GLY A 13 -3.54 10.81 -7.30
N GLN A 14 -4.45 10.37 -6.42
CA GLN A 14 -5.85 10.84 -6.43
C GLN A 14 -5.99 12.28 -5.90
N ALA A 15 -5.14 12.69 -4.97
CA ALA A 15 -5.12 14.04 -4.42
C ALA A 15 -4.47 15.10 -5.36
N ASN A 16 -3.88 14.67 -6.48
CA ASN A 16 -3.05 15.49 -7.38
C ASN A 16 -1.84 16.11 -6.64
N LEU A 17 -1.23 15.32 -5.75
CA LEU A 17 -0.04 15.69 -4.96
C LEU A 17 1.23 14.97 -5.49
N LEU A 18 1.24 14.68 -6.79
CA LEU A 18 2.40 14.16 -7.49
C LEU A 18 3.07 15.29 -8.27
N ASP A 19 4.40 15.34 -8.22
CA ASP A 19 5.21 16.26 -9.01
C ASP A 19 5.22 15.84 -10.50
N LYS A 20 5.76 16.69 -11.38
CA LYS A 20 5.84 16.46 -12.84
C LYS A 20 6.55 15.17 -13.21
N ASP A 21 7.42 14.66 -12.34
CA ASP A 21 8.14 13.39 -12.48
C ASP A 21 7.39 12.18 -11.87
N ASN A 22 6.07 12.30 -11.60
CA ASN A 22 5.25 11.28 -10.92
C ASN A 22 5.74 10.88 -9.51
N GLN A 23 6.50 11.76 -8.86
CA GLN A 23 7.00 11.57 -7.50
C GLN A 23 6.07 12.21 -6.48
N ILE A 24 5.96 11.63 -5.28
CA ILE A 24 5.13 12.19 -4.21
C ILE A 24 5.78 13.48 -3.71
N ILE A 25 5.05 14.60 -3.76
CA ILE A 25 5.52 15.87 -3.19
C ILE A 25 5.77 15.66 -1.69
N ASN A 26 7.00 15.93 -1.25
CA ASN A 26 7.44 15.65 0.12
C ASN A 26 7.28 14.18 0.58
N GLY A 27 7.41 13.20 -0.33
CA GLY A 27 7.25 11.77 0.00
C GLY A 27 8.07 11.26 1.19
N GLY A 28 9.29 11.79 1.39
CA GLY A 28 10.10 11.49 2.57
C GLY A 28 9.43 11.91 3.88
N LYS A 29 8.80 13.10 3.92
CA LYS A 29 8.07 13.58 5.10
C LYS A 29 6.82 12.74 5.37
N ALA A 30 6.11 12.35 4.30
CA ALA A 30 4.94 11.47 4.41
C ALA A 30 5.31 10.10 5.01
N LEU A 31 6.36 9.47 4.50
CA LEU A 31 6.87 8.19 5.01
C LEU A 31 7.40 8.30 6.45
N THR A 32 8.07 9.40 6.81
CA THR A 32 8.49 9.61 8.20
C THR A 32 7.30 9.77 9.14
N SER A 33 6.23 10.44 8.70
CA SER A 33 5.02 10.59 9.50
C SER A 33 4.29 9.27 9.72
N ASP A 34 4.19 8.44 8.66
CA ASP A 34 3.62 7.08 8.73
C ASP A 34 4.43 6.17 9.67
N SER A 35 5.76 6.26 9.59
CA SER A 35 6.66 5.49 10.46
C SER A 35 6.55 5.92 11.93
N VAL A 36 6.54 7.24 12.21
CA VAL A 36 6.38 7.76 13.58
C VAL A 36 5.01 7.38 14.14
N SER A 37 3.95 7.48 13.34
CA SER A 37 2.60 7.09 13.74
C SER A 37 2.51 5.58 14.02
N SER A 38 3.17 4.75 13.21
CA SER A 38 3.25 3.30 13.40
C SER A 38 4.01 2.92 14.68
N ILE A 39 5.13 3.60 14.98
CA ILE A 39 5.88 3.39 16.22
C ILE A 39 5.00 3.76 17.42
N PHE A 40 4.33 4.91 17.37
CA PHE A 40 3.44 5.34 18.45
C PHE A 40 2.25 4.38 18.63
N SER A 41 1.67 3.90 17.52
CA SER A 41 0.59 2.90 17.56
C SER A 41 1.06 1.58 18.17
N GLY A 42 2.25 1.11 17.81
CA GLY A 42 2.86 -0.08 18.40
C GLY A 42 3.12 0.05 19.89
N LEU A 43 3.53 1.23 20.38
CA LEU A 43 3.70 1.50 21.82
C LEU A 43 2.37 1.45 22.58
N VAL A 44 1.28 1.86 21.94
CA VAL A 44 -0.08 1.83 22.50
C VAL A 44 -0.73 0.44 22.32
N GLY A 45 -0.05 -0.50 21.65
CA GLY A 45 -0.58 -1.85 21.37
C GLY A 45 -1.61 -1.89 20.24
N ALA A 46 -1.71 -0.81 19.46
CA ALA A 46 -2.58 -0.72 18.29
C ALA A 46 -1.85 -1.20 17.03
N ALA A 47 -2.63 -1.56 16.01
CA ALA A 47 -2.09 -1.86 14.68
C ALA A 47 -1.40 -0.63 14.07
N PRO A 48 -0.40 -0.80 13.19
CA PRO A 48 0.27 0.30 12.52
C PRO A 48 -0.72 1.24 11.83
N ALA A 49 -0.64 2.52 12.15
CA ALA A 49 -1.47 3.55 11.52
C ALA A 49 -0.94 3.85 10.11
N ALA A 50 -1.48 3.11 9.14
CA ALA A 50 -1.17 3.26 7.72
C ALA A 50 -2.15 4.22 7.01
N VAL A 51 -1.74 4.72 5.85
CA VAL A 51 -2.62 5.52 4.98
C VAL A 51 -3.71 4.66 4.35
N TYR A 52 -4.97 5.06 4.57
CA TYR A 52 -6.15 4.36 4.05
C TYR A 52 -6.50 4.79 2.63
N ILE A 53 -6.84 3.83 1.76
CA ILE A 53 -7.20 4.12 0.36
C ILE A 53 -8.48 4.93 0.25
N GLU A 54 -9.40 4.76 1.20
CA GLU A 54 -10.67 5.46 1.30
C GLU A 54 -10.46 6.97 1.53
N SER A 55 -9.31 7.35 2.09
CA SER A 55 -8.91 8.76 2.19
C SER A 55 -8.78 9.41 0.83
N ALA A 56 -8.55 8.65 -0.25
CA ALA A 56 -8.57 9.16 -1.61
C ALA A 56 -9.93 9.79 -1.95
N ALA A 57 -11.05 9.19 -1.53
CA ALA A 57 -12.38 9.77 -1.75
C ALA A 57 -12.54 11.09 -0.99
N GLY A 58 -12.02 11.19 0.24
CA GLY A 58 -11.97 12.43 1.00
C GLY A 58 -11.13 13.51 0.33
N THR A 59 -9.98 13.15 -0.25
CA THR A 59 -9.13 14.09 -1.01
C THR A 59 -9.77 14.53 -2.33
N ALA A 60 -10.53 13.64 -3.00
CA ALA A 60 -11.28 13.93 -4.20
C ALA A 60 -12.45 14.90 -3.93
N ALA A 61 -13.07 14.80 -2.75
CA ALA A 61 -14.08 15.74 -2.26
C ALA A 61 -13.51 17.10 -1.81
N GLY A 62 -12.18 17.31 -1.90
CA GLY A 62 -11.51 18.57 -1.57
C GLY A 62 -10.74 18.59 -0.25
N GLY A 63 -10.72 17.49 0.50
CA GLY A 63 -9.98 17.37 1.76
C GLY A 63 -8.48 17.20 1.58
N LYS A 64 -7.78 18.25 1.12
CA LYS A 64 -6.35 18.22 0.78
C LYS A 64 -5.44 18.83 1.85
N THR A 65 -5.97 19.18 3.02
CA THR A 65 -5.22 19.89 4.08
C THR A 65 -5.01 19.01 5.30
N GLY A 66 -3.95 19.28 6.09
CA GLY A 66 -3.75 18.57 7.36
C GLY A 66 -4.89 18.78 8.36
N LEU A 67 -5.66 19.87 8.23
CA LEU A 67 -6.81 20.14 9.09
C LEU A 67 -7.91 19.09 8.92
N THR A 68 -8.16 18.60 7.70
CA THR A 68 -9.16 17.53 7.50
C THR A 68 -8.72 16.24 8.17
N ALA A 69 -7.44 15.88 8.09
CA ALA A 69 -6.89 14.72 8.78
C ALA A 69 -7.04 14.84 10.31
N THR A 70 -6.75 16.01 10.89
CA THR A 70 -6.90 16.26 12.33
C THR A 70 -8.36 16.18 12.78
N VAL A 71 -9.29 16.77 12.02
CA VAL A 71 -10.73 16.72 12.33
C VAL A 71 -11.25 15.28 12.28
N VAL A 72 -10.88 14.52 11.24
CA VAL A 72 -11.23 13.10 11.13
C VAL A 72 -10.65 12.30 12.30
N GLY A 73 -9.39 12.53 12.67
CA GLY A 73 -8.77 11.88 13.84
C GLY A 73 -9.50 12.18 15.15
N ALA A 74 -9.89 13.45 15.36
CA ALA A 74 -10.65 13.85 16.55
C ALA A 74 -12.06 13.22 16.58
N LEU A 75 -12.74 13.14 15.43
CA LEU A 75 -14.01 12.44 15.27
C LEU A 75 -13.87 10.94 15.59
N PHE A 76 -12.80 10.30 15.13
CA PHE A 76 -12.51 8.90 15.46
C PHE A 76 -12.24 8.69 16.95
N LEU A 77 -11.58 9.64 17.62
CA LEU A 77 -11.39 9.60 19.07
C LEU A 77 -12.73 9.72 19.81
N LEU A 78 -13.62 10.61 19.36
CA LEU A 78 -14.98 10.71 19.91
C LEU A 78 -15.80 9.44 19.69
N ILE A 79 -15.62 8.75 18.56
CA ILE A 79 -16.26 7.46 18.27
C ILE A 79 -15.86 6.39 19.28
N LEU A 80 -14.68 6.45 19.93
CA LEU A 80 -14.33 5.48 20.98
C LEU A 80 -15.33 5.47 22.15
N PHE A 81 -15.94 6.62 22.48
CA PHE A 81 -17.00 6.68 23.50
C PHE A 81 -18.34 6.09 23.00
N LEU A 82 -18.56 6.12 21.68
CA LEU A 82 -19.68 5.49 20.99
C LEU A 82 -19.38 4.04 20.55
N SER A 83 -18.20 3.51 20.85
CA SER A 83 -17.80 2.12 20.60
C SER A 83 -18.89 1.08 20.95
N PRO A 84 -19.63 1.16 22.08
CA PRO A 84 -20.69 0.20 22.37
C PRO A 84 -21.83 0.16 21.34
N LEU A 85 -22.07 1.23 20.57
CA LEU A 85 -23.04 1.23 19.47
C LEU A 85 -22.57 0.43 18.26
N SER A 86 -21.26 0.22 18.08
CA SER A 86 -20.73 -0.54 16.94
C SER A 86 -21.14 -2.02 16.98
N PHE A 87 -21.35 -2.58 18.18
CA PHE A 87 -21.83 -3.96 18.36
C PHE A 87 -23.28 -4.17 17.89
N LEU A 88 -24.05 -3.10 17.70
CA LEU A 88 -25.43 -3.18 17.18
C LEU A 88 -25.47 -3.33 15.66
N ILE A 89 -24.36 -3.09 14.95
CA ILE A 89 -24.28 -3.17 13.50
C ILE A 89 -24.09 -4.64 13.09
N PRO A 90 -25.06 -5.26 12.37
CA PRO A 90 -24.91 -6.63 11.91
C PRO A 90 -23.74 -6.74 10.93
N GLY A 91 -22.96 -7.81 11.00
CA GLY A 91 -21.83 -8.05 10.08
C GLY A 91 -22.23 -8.10 8.60
N TYR A 92 -23.50 -8.39 8.30
CA TYR A 92 -24.03 -8.32 6.93
C TYR A 92 -24.05 -6.89 6.36
N ALA A 93 -24.11 -5.86 7.21
CA ALA A 93 -24.09 -4.46 6.78
C ALA A 93 -22.68 -3.96 6.44
N THR A 94 -21.63 -4.54 7.06
CA THR A 94 -20.24 -4.13 6.83
C THR A 94 -19.60 -4.85 5.65
N ALA A 95 -20.05 -6.06 5.32
CA ALA A 95 -19.58 -6.83 4.18
C ALA A 95 -19.61 -6.07 2.82
N PRO A 96 -20.73 -5.45 2.39
CA PRO A 96 -20.76 -4.73 1.11
C PRO A 96 -19.84 -3.50 1.09
N ALA A 97 -19.65 -2.84 2.24
CA ALA A 97 -18.72 -1.73 2.35
C ALA A 97 -17.27 -2.19 2.11
N LEU A 98 -16.86 -3.31 2.74
CA LEU A 98 -15.53 -3.89 2.53
C LEU A 98 -15.32 -4.39 1.09
N MET A 99 -16.34 -4.97 0.45
CA MET A 99 -16.27 -5.35 -0.96
C MET A 99 -16.05 -4.14 -1.87
N TYR A 100 -16.73 -3.01 -1.59
CA TYR A 100 -16.57 -1.78 -2.35
C TYR A 100 -15.15 -1.19 -2.19
N VAL A 101 -14.60 -1.20 -0.97
CA VAL A 101 -13.21 -0.79 -0.73
C VAL A 101 -12.22 -1.68 -1.50
N GLY A 102 -12.43 -3.00 -1.50
CA GLY A 102 -11.61 -3.93 -2.27
C GLY A 102 -11.64 -3.62 -3.78
N LEU A 103 -12.82 -3.29 -4.33
CA LEU A 103 -12.96 -2.87 -5.72
C LEU A 103 -12.18 -1.59 -6.02
N LEU A 104 -12.22 -0.60 -5.12
CA LEU A 104 -11.45 0.63 -5.26
C LEU A 104 -9.93 0.37 -5.22
N MET A 105 -9.46 -0.56 -4.39
CA MET A 105 -8.06 -0.98 -4.38
C MET A 105 -7.67 -1.66 -5.70
N LEU A 106 -8.54 -2.52 -6.23
CA LEU A 106 -8.30 -3.23 -7.49
C LEU A 106 -8.23 -2.27 -8.70
N SER A 107 -8.94 -1.13 -8.65
CA SER A 107 -8.85 -0.10 -9.70
C SER A 107 -7.43 0.44 -9.90
N ASN A 108 -6.55 0.37 -8.90
CA ASN A 108 -5.16 0.79 -9.07
C ASN A 108 -4.34 -0.20 -9.92
N VAL A 109 -4.77 -1.46 -10.05
CA VAL A 109 -4.14 -2.43 -10.97
C VAL A 109 -4.24 -1.94 -12.42
N SER A 110 -5.32 -1.22 -12.78
CA SER A 110 -5.47 -0.62 -14.10
C SER A 110 -4.44 0.47 -14.42
N LYS A 111 -3.71 0.99 -13.42
CA LYS A 111 -2.63 1.97 -13.60
C LYS A 111 -1.26 1.31 -13.85
N LEU A 112 -1.19 -0.02 -13.87
CA LEU A 112 0.02 -0.71 -14.31
C LEU A 112 0.32 -0.36 -15.76
N ASP A 113 1.61 -0.19 -16.07
CA ASP A 113 2.05 0.04 -17.44
C ASP A 113 2.05 -1.28 -18.20
N PHE A 114 0.98 -1.53 -18.96
CA PHE A 114 0.83 -2.72 -19.78
C PHE A 114 1.69 -2.70 -21.06
N ASN A 115 2.37 -1.59 -21.37
CA ASN A 115 3.30 -1.54 -22.51
C ASN A 115 4.62 -2.27 -22.19
N ASP A 116 5.04 -2.30 -20.92
CA ASP A 116 6.18 -3.10 -20.48
C ASP A 116 5.68 -4.47 -20.00
N PHE A 117 5.81 -5.47 -20.87
CA PHE A 117 5.38 -6.85 -20.60
C PHE A 117 6.01 -7.43 -19.33
N ILE A 118 7.24 -7.05 -18.97
CA ILE A 118 7.94 -7.61 -17.82
C ILE A 118 7.36 -7.02 -16.53
N ASP A 119 7.14 -5.71 -16.50
CA ASP A 119 6.56 -5.04 -15.33
C ASP A 119 5.10 -5.44 -15.13
N ALA A 120 4.32 -5.54 -16.20
CA ALA A 120 2.95 -6.03 -16.15
C ALA A 120 2.86 -7.48 -15.66
N MET A 121 3.74 -8.37 -16.16
CA MET A 121 3.81 -9.76 -15.73
C MET A 121 4.19 -9.87 -14.25
N ALA A 122 5.21 -9.15 -13.79
CA ALA A 122 5.63 -9.14 -12.40
C ALA A 122 4.54 -8.62 -11.45
N GLY A 123 3.86 -7.53 -11.83
CA GLY A 123 2.73 -6.98 -11.06
C GLY A 123 1.55 -7.95 -10.97
N LEU A 124 1.24 -8.65 -12.04
CA LEU A 124 0.13 -9.61 -12.08
C LEU A 124 0.45 -10.89 -11.32
N VAL A 125 1.68 -11.41 -11.44
CA VAL A 125 2.18 -12.53 -10.63
C VAL A 125 2.11 -12.19 -9.15
N CYS A 126 2.57 -10.99 -8.76
CA CYS A 126 2.44 -10.50 -7.39
C CYS A 126 0.97 -10.58 -6.91
N ALA A 127 0.04 -9.96 -7.63
CA ALA A 127 -1.37 -9.92 -7.25
C ALA A 127 -1.99 -11.32 -7.10
N VAL A 128 -1.74 -12.21 -8.06
CA VAL A 128 -2.28 -13.58 -8.05
C VAL A 128 -1.73 -14.38 -6.87
N PHE A 129 -0.42 -14.30 -6.59
CA PHE A 129 0.18 -15.06 -5.49
C PHE A 129 -0.17 -14.51 -4.11
N ILE A 130 -0.45 -13.21 -3.97
CA ILE A 130 -1.01 -12.66 -2.72
C ILE A 130 -2.36 -13.35 -2.40
N VAL A 131 -3.25 -13.43 -3.39
CA VAL A 131 -4.59 -14.05 -3.22
C VAL A 131 -4.45 -15.54 -2.97
N LEU A 132 -3.62 -16.23 -3.75
CA LEU A 132 -3.48 -17.69 -3.66
C LEU A 132 -2.83 -18.14 -2.34
N THR A 133 -1.81 -17.42 -1.86
CA THR A 133 -1.08 -17.77 -0.64
C THR A 133 -1.76 -17.20 0.61
N CYS A 134 -2.71 -16.27 0.44
CA CYS A 134 -3.26 -15.44 1.53
C CYS A 134 -2.15 -14.77 2.37
N ASN A 135 -0.99 -14.53 1.76
CA ASN A 135 0.18 -13.95 2.38
C ASN A 135 0.76 -12.86 1.48
N ILE A 136 0.67 -11.62 1.96
CA ILE A 136 1.13 -10.43 1.23
C ILE A 136 2.64 -10.49 1.00
N VAL A 137 3.42 -10.97 1.97
CA VAL A 137 4.89 -11.00 1.89
C VAL A 137 5.35 -11.96 0.80
N THR A 138 4.77 -13.16 0.74
CA THR A 138 5.12 -14.16 -0.28
C THR A 138 4.78 -13.66 -1.69
N GLY A 139 3.62 -13.04 -1.86
CA GLY A 139 3.23 -12.51 -3.16
C GLY A 139 4.13 -11.36 -3.64
N ILE A 140 4.46 -10.40 -2.76
CA ILE A 140 5.40 -9.32 -3.07
C ILE A 140 6.77 -9.90 -3.47
N MET A 141 7.28 -10.88 -2.73
CA MET A 141 8.56 -11.52 -3.06
C MET A 141 8.55 -12.13 -4.45
N LEU A 142 7.55 -12.95 -4.77
CA LEU A 142 7.44 -13.61 -6.09
C LEU A 142 7.30 -12.59 -7.22
N GLY A 143 6.60 -11.49 -6.98
CA GLY A 143 6.53 -10.35 -7.90
C GLY A 143 7.90 -9.75 -8.19
N PHE A 144 8.67 -9.41 -7.15
CA PHE A 144 10.02 -8.84 -7.30
C PHE A 144 11.00 -9.81 -7.97
N VAL A 145 10.97 -11.10 -7.61
CA VAL A 145 11.79 -12.13 -8.24
C VAL A 145 11.47 -12.22 -9.73
N THR A 146 10.19 -12.25 -10.09
CA THR A 146 9.74 -12.29 -11.49
C THR A 146 10.20 -11.05 -12.26
N LEU A 147 10.16 -9.86 -11.64
CA LEU A 147 10.64 -8.62 -12.23
C LEU A 147 12.14 -8.68 -12.51
N VAL A 148 12.95 -9.06 -11.52
CA VAL A 148 14.42 -9.11 -11.67
C VAL A 148 14.83 -10.17 -12.67
N VAL A 149 14.29 -11.39 -12.57
CA VAL A 149 14.57 -12.47 -13.51
C VAL A 149 14.15 -12.06 -14.92
N GLY A 150 12.94 -11.53 -15.10
CA GLY A 150 12.44 -11.08 -16.39
C GLY A 150 13.35 -10.03 -17.04
N ARG A 151 13.75 -9.00 -16.29
CA ARG A 151 14.63 -7.94 -16.82
C ARG A 151 16.06 -8.41 -17.08
N VAL A 152 16.57 -9.38 -16.32
CA VAL A 152 17.87 -10.03 -16.56
C VAL A 152 17.83 -10.82 -17.88
N PHE A 153 16.79 -11.61 -18.12
CA PHE A 153 16.62 -12.38 -19.37
C PHE A 153 16.39 -11.49 -20.60
N ALA A 154 15.65 -10.40 -20.43
CA ALA A 154 15.47 -9.39 -21.49
C ALA A 154 16.72 -8.55 -21.78
N ARG A 155 17.80 -8.73 -21.00
CA ARG A 155 19.08 -8.01 -21.11
C ARG A 155 18.95 -6.50 -20.95
N GLU A 156 17.87 -6.03 -20.32
CA GLU A 156 17.59 -4.61 -20.05
C GLU A 156 18.23 -4.15 -18.73
N TRP A 157 19.53 -4.36 -18.59
CA TRP A 157 20.30 -4.02 -17.38
C TRP A 157 20.21 -2.54 -17.01
N GLN A 158 19.97 -1.66 -17.98
CA GLN A 158 19.88 -0.21 -17.78
C GLN A 158 18.58 0.22 -17.07
N LYS A 159 17.51 -0.59 -17.14
CA LYS A 159 16.27 -0.33 -16.40
C LYS A 159 16.26 -0.98 -15.01
N LEU A 160 17.27 -1.79 -14.67
CA LEU A 160 17.43 -2.38 -13.35
C LEU A 160 18.17 -1.40 -12.44
N ASN A 161 17.39 -0.69 -11.62
CA ASN A 161 17.99 0.14 -10.58
C ASN A 161 18.63 -0.77 -9.51
N ILE A 162 19.83 -0.40 -9.04
CA ILE A 162 20.63 -1.19 -8.10
C ILE A 162 19.83 -1.51 -6.82
N GLY A 163 18.97 -0.57 -6.40
CA GLY A 163 18.08 -0.77 -5.25
C GLY A 163 17.10 -1.93 -5.42
N THR A 164 16.52 -2.13 -6.60
CA THR A 164 15.58 -3.23 -6.87
C THR A 164 16.27 -4.60 -6.77
N VAL A 165 17.51 -4.69 -7.25
CA VAL A 165 18.31 -5.91 -7.18
C VAL A 165 18.69 -6.24 -5.74
N ILE A 166 19.13 -5.25 -4.97
CA ILE A 166 19.47 -5.42 -3.54
C ILE A 166 18.23 -5.86 -2.74
N ILE A 167 17.08 -5.21 -2.95
CA ILE A 167 15.82 -5.56 -2.26
C ILE A 167 15.40 -6.98 -2.59
N THR A 168 15.49 -7.37 -3.87
CA THR A 168 15.12 -8.73 -4.29
C THR A 168 16.07 -9.76 -3.70
N ALA A 169 17.38 -9.50 -3.69
CA ALA A 169 18.36 -10.38 -3.06
C ALA A 169 18.11 -10.52 -1.54
N ALA A 170 17.79 -9.42 -0.86
CA ALA A 170 17.44 -9.42 0.56
C ALA A 170 16.16 -10.20 0.85
N LEU A 171 15.11 -10.05 0.02
CA LEU A 171 13.86 -10.81 0.15
C LEU A 171 14.07 -12.31 -0.08
N VAL A 172 14.88 -12.68 -1.07
CA VAL A 172 15.24 -14.08 -1.34
C VAL A 172 16.05 -14.65 -0.17
N ALA A 173 17.02 -13.90 0.37
CA ALA A 173 17.79 -14.32 1.53
C ALA A 173 16.92 -14.47 2.80
N PHE A 174 15.95 -13.57 3.01
CA PHE A 174 15.03 -13.62 4.14
C PHE A 174 14.15 -14.87 4.12
N TYR A 175 13.61 -15.22 2.94
CA TYR A 175 12.78 -16.40 2.77
C TYR A 175 13.59 -17.70 2.82
N ALA A 176 14.79 -17.71 2.20
CA ALA A 176 15.73 -18.84 2.30
C ALA A 176 16.25 -19.05 3.73
N GLY A 177 16.32 -18.00 4.53
CA GLY A 177 16.69 -18.07 5.95
C GLY A 177 15.60 -18.63 6.86
N GLY A 178 14.40 -18.95 6.35
CA GLY A 178 13.32 -19.55 7.13
C GLY A 178 12.58 -18.60 8.09
N TRP A 179 12.83 -17.29 8.00
CA TRP A 179 12.19 -16.27 8.86
C TRP A 179 10.76 -15.92 8.43
N ALA A 180 10.24 -16.61 7.41
CA ALA A 180 8.93 -16.38 6.81
C ALA A 180 7.84 -17.35 7.33
N ILE A 181 8.15 -18.16 8.35
CA ILE A 181 7.21 -19.06 9.04
C ILE A 181 6.92 -18.50 10.43
#